data_AF-A0A931AJ71-F1
#
_entry.id   AF-A0A931AJ71-F1
#
_cell.length_a   1.000
_cell.length_b   1.000
_cell.length_c   1.000
_cell.angle_alpha   90.00
_cell.angle_beta   90.00
_cell.angle_gamma   90.00
#
_symmetry.space_group_name_H-M   'P 1'
#
loop_
_entity.id
_entity.type
_entity.pdbx_description
1 polymer ?
#
loop_
_entity_poly.entity_id
_entity_poly.type
_entity_poly.pdbx_seq_one_letter_code
_entity_poly.pdbx_strand_id
1 'polypeptide(L)'
;GMAALGPRSVQQILEAKPDFEYGSTLLPYQPPGATEPGAGTWIGGWGAFIPSEAKHPEAAWEFLRWFAATPEGTLAEFETVNYPPGYLGSPALAKMRADPILRPSYDAMLAATNIKPSLPETNYFSQQLEIHVARAVYGEVSAREAMRVVKENTRREAERFKNQMGL
;
A
#
# COMPACT_ATOMS: atom_id res chain seq x y z
N GLY A 1 -14.87 -8.41 15.95
CA GLY A 1 -14.54 -7.01 15.57
C GLY A 1 -14.08 -6.99 14.12
N MET A 2 -13.88 -5.81 13.54
CA MET A 2 -13.37 -5.65 12.17
C MET A 2 -12.12 -4.77 12.17
N ALA A 3 -11.17 -5.06 11.30
CA ALA A 3 -9.96 -4.27 11.12
C ALA A 3 -9.56 -4.27 9.64
N ALA A 4 -9.03 -3.14 9.15
CA ALA A 4 -8.46 -3.04 7.82
C ALA A 4 -7.03 -3.60 7.85
N LEU A 5 -6.86 -4.85 7.44
CA LEU A 5 -5.60 -5.58 7.48
C LEU A 5 -5.21 -6.08 6.09
N GLY A 6 -3.90 -6.08 5.81
CA GLY A 6 -3.34 -6.75 4.64
C GLY A 6 -3.04 -8.23 4.90
N PRO A 7 -2.79 -9.04 3.86
CA PRO A 7 -2.53 -10.48 4.00
C PRO A 7 -1.37 -10.83 4.94
N ARG A 8 -0.26 -10.07 4.91
CA ARG A 8 0.86 -10.23 5.86
C ARG A 8 0.44 -10.10 7.32
N SER A 9 -0.43 -9.14 7.64
CA SER A 9 -0.88 -8.90 9.02
C SER A 9 -1.77 -10.04 9.50
N VAL A 10 -2.59 -10.61 8.62
CA VAL A 10 -3.37 -11.83 8.91
C VAL A 10 -2.45 -13.01 9.17
N GLN A 11 -1.42 -13.22 8.34
CA GLN A 11 -0.41 -14.26 8.56
C GLN A 11 0.26 -14.12 9.93
N GLN A 12 0.61 -12.89 10.32
CA GLN A 12 1.14 -12.55 11.65
C GLN A 12 0.21 -12.96 12.80
N ILE A 13 -1.09 -12.76 12.63
CA ILE A 13 -2.10 -13.16 13.61
C ILE A 13 -2.15 -14.69 13.71
N LEU A 14 -2.11 -15.40 12.58
CA LEU A 14 -2.15 -16.87 12.55
C LEU A 14 -0.86 -17.51 13.09
N GLU A 15 0.30 -16.88 12.89
CA GLU A 15 1.57 -17.27 13.51
C GLU A 15 1.46 -17.23 15.04
N ALA A 16 0.79 -16.21 15.59
CA ALA A 16 0.61 -16.05 17.03
C ALA A 16 -0.56 -16.87 17.60
N LYS A 17 -1.63 -17.05 16.82
CA LYS A 17 -2.87 -17.75 17.19
C LYS A 17 -3.41 -18.54 15.99
N PRO A 18 -2.96 -19.80 15.80
CA PRO A 18 -3.31 -20.61 14.62
C PRO A 18 -4.80 -20.97 14.49
N ASP A 19 -5.53 -20.99 15.61
CA ASP A 19 -6.96 -21.30 15.69
C ASP A 19 -7.85 -20.05 15.61
N PHE A 20 -7.29 -18.90 15.21
CA PHE A 20 -8.06 -17.67 15.08
C PHE A 20 -9.08 -17.79 13.95
N GLU A 21 -10.37 -17.72 14.29
CA GLU A 21 -11.45 -17.66 13.31
C GLU A 21 -11.59 -16.24 12.75
N TYR A 22 -11.57 -16.13 11.42
CA TYR A 22 -11.71 -14.85 10.74
C TYR A 22 -12.36 -15.00 9.37
N GLY A 23 -12.88 -13.89 8.86
CA GLY A 23 -13.34 -13.75 7.49
C GLY A 23 -12.64 -12.58 6.81
N SER A 24 -12.76 -12.52 5.49
CA SER A 24 -12.25 -11.44 4.66
C SER A 24 -13.36 -10.90 3.79
N THR A 25 -13.39 -9.59 3.59
CA THR A 25 -14.36 -8.90 2.73
C THR A 25 -13.78 -7.58 2.24
N LEU A 26 -14.45 -6.95 1.28
CA LEU A 26 -14.06 -5.66 0.76
C LEU A 26 -14.21 -4.57 1.84
N LEU A 27 -13.42 -3.49 1.73
CA LEU A 27 -13.60 -2.33 2.59
C LEU A 27 -15.05 -1.85 2.52
N PRO A 28 -15.70 -1.55 3.66
CA PRO A 28 -17.00 -0.91 3.64
C PRO A 28 -16.90 0.47 3.00
N TYR A 29 -18.04 1.01 2.57
CA TYR A 29 -18.10 2.33 1.94
C TYR A 29 -19.06 3.25 2.69
N GLN A 30 -18.84 4.56 2.54
CA GLN A 30 -19.72 5.57 3.08
C GLN A 30 -19.85 6.74 2.08
N PRO A 31 -21.07 7.08 1.63
CA PRO A 31 -21.30 8.30 0.87
C PRO A 31 -21.02 9.58 1.70
N PRO A 32 -20.56 10.68 1.08
CA PRO A 32 -20.25 10.83 -0.34
C PRO A 32 -18.85 10.34 -0.74
N GLY A 33 -18.06 9.79 0.19
CA GLY A 33 -16.66 9.42 -0.05
C GLY A 33 -16.49 8.20 -0.98
N ALA A 34 -17.44 7.28 -0.97
CA ALA A 34 -17.48 6.12 -1.87
C ALA A 34 -18.93 5.68 -2.11
N THR A 35 -19.18 4.99 -3.22
CA THR A 35 -20.52 4.54 -3.65
C THR A 35 -20.72 3.02 -3.59
N GLU A 36 -19.64 2.25 -3.42
CA GLU A 36 -19.66 0.79 -3.42
C GLU A 36 -18.51 0.21 -2.58
N PRO A 37 -18.63 -1.04 -2.06
CA PRO A 37 -17.59 -1.69 -1.29
C PRO A 37 -16.27 -1.78 -2.07
N GLY A 38 -15.15 -1.59 -1.39
CA GLY A 38 -13.82 -1.66 -2.00
C GLY A 38 -13.39 -0.42 -2.80
N ALA A 39 -14.29 0.54 -3.09
CA ALA A 39 -13.92 1.76 -3.83
C ALA A 39 -12.88 2.64 -3.11
N GLY A 40 -12.76 2.49 -1.78
CA GLY A 40 -11.73 3.14 -0.97
C GLY A 40 -10.37 2.42 -0.99
N THR A 41 -10.16 1.40 -1.83
CA THR A 41 -8.89 0.67 -1.91
C THR A 41 -7.83 1.50 -2.61
N TRP A 42 -6.61 1.48 -2.07
CA TRP A 42 -5.43 2.12 -2.64
C TRP A 42 -4.39 1.05 -2.96
N ILE A 43 -3.82 1.13 -4.16
CA ILE A 43 -2.66 0.33 -4.54
C ILE A 43 -1.42 1.03 -3.97
N GLY A 44 -0.76 0.32 -3.07
CA GLY A 44 0.60 0.59 -2.65
C GLY A 44 1.51 -0.57 -3.06
N GLY A 45 2.69 -0.61 -2.47
CA GLY A 45 3.62 -1.70 -2.68
C GLY A 45 5.03 -1.29 -2.32
N TRP A 46 5.90 -2.29 -2.33
CA TRP A 46 7.33 -2.08 -2.19
C TRP A 46 7.98 -2.30 -3.55
N GLY A 47 8.93 -1.44 -3.88
CA GLY A 47 9.80 -1.59 -5.03
C GLY A 47 11.22 -1.84 -4.55
N ALA A 48 11.95 -2.69 -5.25
CA ALA A 48 13.38 -2.84 -5.06
C ALA A 48 14.13 -2.00 -6.11
N PHE A 49 15.27 -1.45 -5.72
CA PHE A 49 16.13 -0.66 -6.61
C PHE A 49 17.60 -0.99 -6.37
N ILE A 50 18.43 -0.70 -7.35
CA ILE A 50 19.89 -0.86 -7.27
C ILE A 50 20.45 0.54 -6.96
N PRO A 51 21.13 0.73 -5.82
CA PRO A 51 21.83 1.98 -5.55
C PRO A 51 22.83 2.28 -6.66
N SER A 52 22.97 3.55 -7.05
CA SER A 52 23.91 3.97 -8.11
C SER A 52 25.37 3.62 -7.80
N GLU A 53 25.72 3.50 -6.53
CA GLU A 53 27.06 3.16 -6.03
C GLU A 53 27.21 1.67 -5.69
N ALA A 54 26.26 0.82 -6.14
CA ALA A 54 26.33 -0.62 -5.90
C ALA A 54 27.63 -1.20 -6.48
N LYS A 55 28.34 -1.99 -5.68
CA LYS A 55 29.61 -2.63 -6.09
C LYS A 55 29.43 -3.74 -7.14
N HIS A 56 28.23 -4.30 -7.23
CA HIS A 56 27.89 -5.42 -8.12
C HIS A 56 26.52 -5.17 -8.78
N PRO A 57 26.38 -4.14 -9.63
CA PRO A 57 25.08 -3.72 -10.16
C PRO A 57 24.47 -4.79 -11.09
N GLU A 58 25.28 -5.54 -11.84
CA GLU A 58 24.81 -6.61 -12.73
C GLU A 58 24.25 -7.80 -11.95
N ALA A 59 24.93 -8.22 -10.88
CA ALA A 59 24.44 -9.29 -10.02
C ALA A 59 23.17 -8.88 -9.27
N ALA A 60 23.11 -7.62 -8.81
CA ALA A 60 21.90 -7.06 -8.21
C ALA A 60 20.74 -7.04 -9.21
N TRP A 61 21.00 -6.69 -10.47
CA TRP A 61 19.98 -6.73 -11.53
C TRP A 61 19.45 -8.15 -11.78
N GLU A 62 20.34 -9.14 -11.90
CA GLU A 62 19.88 -10.53 -12.08
C GLU A 62 19.03 -11.01 -10.91
N PHE A 63 19.38 -10.64 -9.68
CA PHE A 63 18.55 -10.91 -8.52
C PHE A 63 17.19 -10.21 -8.61
N LEU A 64 17.13 -8.90 -8.89
CA LEU A 64 15.85 -8.18 -9.00
C LEU A 64 14.96 -8.73 -10.12
N ARG A 65 15.54 -9.11 -11.25
CA ARG A 65 14.83 -9.74 -12.37
C ARG A 65 14.23 -11.08 -11.95
N TRP A 66 14.99 -11.92 -11.26
CA TRP A 66 14.47 -13.18 -10.73
C TRP A 66 13.37 -12.94 -9.69
N PHE A 67 13.66 -12.13 -8.68
CA PHE A 67 12.80 -11.83 -7.53
C PHE A 67 11.44 -11.25 -7.95
N ALA A 68 11.43 -10.25 -8.84
CA ALA A 68 10.23 -9.49 -9.14
C ALA A 68 9.58 -9.82 -10.49
N ALA A 69 10.24 -10.57 -11.38
CA ALA A 69 9.76 -10.78 -12.76
C ALA A 69 9.84 -12.23 -13.25
N THR A 70 9.89 -13.21 -12.33
CA THR A 70 9.75 -14.62 -12.68
C THR A 70 8.62 -15.29 -11.89
N PRO A 71 8.01 -16.37 -12.42
CA PRO A 71 7.04 -17.17 -11.66
C PRO A 71 7.60 -17.70 -10.34
N GLU A 72 8.87 -18.14 -10.34
CA GLU A 72 9.53 -18.72 -9.18
C GLU A 72 9.82 -17.68 -8.09
N GLY A 73 10.51 -16.59 -8.43
CA GLY A 73 10.88 -15.57 -7.45
C GLY A 73 9.67 -14.89 -6.81
N THR A 74 8.66 -14.56 -7.62
CA THR A 74 7.43 -13.90 -7.12
C THR A 74 6.55 -14.85 -6.31
N LEU A 75 6.56 -16.15 -6.63
CA LEU A 75 5.90 -17.15 -5.80
C LEU A 75 6.62 -17.33 -4.46
N ALA A 76 7.96 -17.39 -4.47
CA ALA A 76 8.76 -17.51 -3.26
C ALA A 76 8.54 -16.33 -2.30
N GLU A 77 8.46 -15.10 -2.83
CA GLU A 77 8.10 -13.92 -2.04
C GLU A 77 6.72 -14.08 -1.40
N PHE A 78 5.70 -14.41 -2.21
CA PHE A 78 4.34 -14.58 -1.72
C PHE A 78 4.23 -15.67 -0.64
N GLU A 79 4.90 -16.81 -0.80
CA GLU A 79 4.85 -17.90 0.18
C GLU A 79 5.61 -17.59 1.46
N THR A 80 6.62 -16.73 1.40
CA THR A 80 7.44 -16.37 2.56
C THR A 80 6.83 -15.23 3.36
N VAL A 81 6.37 -14.17 2.71
CA VAL A 81 5.92 -12.93 3.36
C VAL A 81 4.47 -12.55 3.06
N ASN A 82 3.76 -13.34 2.23
CA ASN A 82 2.36 -13.12 1.88
C ASN A 82 2.09 -11.71 1.31
N TYR A 83 3.03 -11.20 0.52
CA TYR A 83 2.83 -10.00 -0.27
C TYR A 83 2.37 -10.34 -1.68
N PRO A 84 1.24 -9.77 -2.15
CA PRO A 84 0.81 -9.92 -3.53
C PRO A 84 1.87 -9.37 -4.49
N PRO A 85 2.30 -10.15 -5.50
CA PRO A 85 3.34 -9.70 -6.42
C PRO A 85 2.77 -8.75 -7.49
N GLY A 86 3.57 -7.77 -7.91
CA GLY A 86 3.25 -6.88 -9.03
C GLY A 86 3.35 -7.55 -10.41
N TYR A 87 3.98 -8.72 -10.50
CA TYR A 87 4.10 -9.49 -11.74
C TYR A 87 2.81 -10.25 -12.05
N LEU A 88 2.08 -9.80 -13.07
CA LEU A 88 0.80 -10.41 -13.47
C LEU A 88 0.91 -11.88 -13.89
N GLY A 89 2.10 -12.34 -14.30
CA GLY A 89 2.38 -13.73 -14.63
C GLY A 89 2.64 -14.63 -13.42
N SER A 90 2.58 -14.11 -12.19
CA SER A 90 2.89 -14.87 -10.99
C SER A 90 1.81 -15.93 -10.68
N PRO A 91 2.20 -17.19 -10.39
CA PRO A 91 1.29 -18.22 -9.89
C PRO A 91 0.58 -17.82 -8.59
N ALA A 92 1.17 -16.93 -7.79
CA ALA A 92 0.58 -16.42 -6.55
C ALA A 92 -0.79 -15.75 -6.78
N LEU A 93 -0.96 -15.04 -7.90
CA LEU A 93 -2.22 -14.38 -8.22
C LEU A 93 -3.35 -15.39 -8.46
N ALA A 94 -3.04 -16.54 -9.08
CA ALA A 94 -4.00 -17.63 -9.23
C ALA A 94 -4.37 -18.24 -7.86
N LYS A 95 -3.39 -18.40 -6.95
CA LYS A 95 -3.65 -18.86 -5.58
C LYS A 95 -4.56 -17.89 -4.83
N MET A 96 -4.26 -16.59 -4.87
CA MET A 96 -5.10 -15.56 -4.25
C MET A 96 -6.52 -15.53 -4.82
N ARG A 97 -6.68 -15.73 -6.13
CA ARG A 97 -7.99 -15.76 -6.78
C ARG A 97 -8.83 -16.99 -6.38
N ALA A 98 -8.18 -18.11 -6.07
CA ALA A 98 -8.85 -19.36 -5.71
C ALA A 98 -9.18 -19.46 -4.20
N ASP A 99 -8.42 -18.78 -3.35
CA ASP A 99 -8.61 -18.76 -1.89
C ASP A 99 -9.72 -17.75 -1.49
N PRO A 100 -10.84 -18.18 -0.88
CA PRO A 100 -11.92 -17.28 -0.44
C PRO A 100 -11.49 -16.17 0.52
N ILE A 101 -10.43 -16.38 1.30
CA ILE A 101 -9.90 -15.39 2.24
C ILE A 101 -9.09 -14.33 1.52
N LEU A 102 -8.27 -14.72 0.54
CA LEU A 102 -7.42 -13.79 -0.22
C LEU A 102 -8.15 -13.16 -1.39
N ARG A 103 -9.27 -13.75 -1.83
CA ARG A 103 -10.04 -13.29 -2.98
C ARG A 103 -10.49 -11.83 -2.88
N PRO A 104 -11.02 -11.34 -1.74
CA PRO A 104 -11.36 -9.93 -1.60
C PRO A 104 -10.16 -9.00 -1.81
N SER A 105 -8.97 -9.36 -1.31
CA SER A 105 -7.75 -8.58 -1.54
C SER A 105 -7.31 -8.61 -3.01
N TYR A 106 -7.43 -9.76 -3.68
CA TYR A 106 -7.18 -9.89 -5.11
C TYR A 106 -8.12 -9.01 -5.95
N ASP A 107 -9.44 -9.10 -5.70
CA ASP A 107 -10.43 -8.32 -6.45
C ASP A 107 -10.26 -6.82 -6.19
N ALA A 108 -10.02 -6.42 -4.93
CA ALA A 108 -9.79 -5.03 -4.56
C ALA A 108 -8.53 -4.46 -5.22
N MET A 109 -7.44 -5.23 -5.27
CA MET A 109 -6.19 -4.82 -5.91
C MET A 109 -6.36 -4.59 -7.42
N LEU A 110 -7.12 -5.44 -8.11
CA LEU A 110 -7.37 -5.29 -9.56
C LEU A 110 -8.36 -4.18 -9.89
N ALA A 111 -9.32 -3.90 -8.99
CA ALA A 111 -10.31 -2.85 -9.19
C ALA A 111 -9.83 -1.46 -8.73
N ALA A 112 -8.78 -1.40 -7.92
CA ALA A 112 -8.33 -0.15 -7.31
C ALA A 112 -7.81 0.84 -8.36
N THR A 113 -8.36 2.06 -8.30
CA THR A 113 -7.97 3.20 -9.15
C THR A 113 -7.15 4.24 -8.40
N ASN A 114 -7.08 4.13 -7.07
CA ASN A 114 -6.27 5.03 -6.24
C ASN A 114 -4.85 4.48 -6.12
N ILE A 115 -3.86 5.33 -6.38
CA ILE A 115 -2.44 5.06 -6.10
C ILE A 115 -1.93 6.12 -5.13
N LYS A 116 -0.96 5.75 -4.29
CA LYS A 116 -0.22 6.74 -3.50
C LYS A 116 0.43 7.75 -4.46
N PRO A 117 0.28 9.08 -4.27
CA PRO A 117 0.84 10.06 -5.17
C PRO A 117 2.35 9.88 -5.37
N SER A 118 2.81 9.97 -6.61
CA SER A 118 4.23 9.91 -6.96
C SER A 118 4.88 11.30 -6.88
N LEU A 119 4.75 11.96 -5.74
CA LEU A 119 5.36 13.26 -5.46
C LEU A 119 6.62 13.07 -4.59
N PRO A 120 7.67 13.88 -4.78
CA PRO A 120 8.85 13.85 -3.91
C PRO A 120 8.50 14.05 -2.42
N GLU A 121 7.54 14.93 -2.15
CA GLU A 121 7.04 15.25 -0.81
C GLU A 121 5.94 14.32 -0.31
N THR A 122 5.65 13.21 -1.00
CA THR A 122 4.53 12.31 -0.63
C THR A 122 4.64 11.82 0.81
N ASN A 123 5.84 11.51 1.31
CA ASN A 123 6.00 11.07 2.70
C ASN A 123 5.66 12.19 3.70
N TYR A 124 6.00 13.43 3.37
CA TYR A 124 5.60 14.59 4.17
C TYR A 124 4.08 14.78 4.14
N PHE A 125 3.47 14.69 2.95
CA PHE A 125 2.01 14.72 2.79
C PHE A 125 1.30 13.65 3.63
N SER A 126 1.77 12.40 3.61
CA SER A 126 1.19 11.31 4.42
C SER A 126 1.28 11.60 5.92
N GLN A 127 2.39 12.13 6.42
CA GLN A 127 2.54 12.51 7.83
C GLN A 127 1.60 13.67 8.22
N GLN A 128 1.44 14.66 7.33
CA GLN A 128 0.50 15.76 7.56
C GLN A 128 -0.94 15.25 7.63
N LEU A 129 -1.32 14.34 6.74
CA LEU A 129 -2.63 13.68 6.80
C LEU A 129 -2.83 12.96 8.14
N GLU A 130 -1.87 12.12 8.55
CA GLU A 130 -1.97 11.35 9.79
C GLU A 130 -2.20 12.25 11.01
N ILE A 131 -1.35 13.27 11.18
CA ILE A 131 -1.44 14.20 12.31
C ILE A 131 -2.77 14.95 12.30
N HIS A 132 -3.13 15.56 11.17
CA HIS A 132 -4.29 16.47 11.15
C HIS A 132 -5.63 15.75 11.07
N VAL A 133 -5.70 14.57 10.46
CA VAL A 133 -6.88 13.70 10.53
C VAL A 133 -7.09 13.22 11.97
N ALA A 134 -6.04 12.80 12.67
CA ALA A 134 -6.15 12.41 14.07
C ALA A 134 -6.72 13.56 14.93
N ARG A 135 -6.20 14.78 14.77
CA ARG A 135 -6.72 15.96 15.49
C ARG A 135 -8.19 16.25 15.19
N ALA A 136 -8.63 16.04 13.95
CA ALA A 136 -10.04 16.17 13.60
C ALA A 136 -10.91 15.07 14.23
N VAL A 137 -10.42 13.83 14.26
CA VAL A 137 -11.09 12.68 14.91
C VAL A 137 -11.24 12.90 16.42
N TYR A 138 -10.22 13.49 17.07
CA TYR A 138 -10.27 13.85 18.50
C TYR A 138 -11.05 15.15 18.78
N GLY A 139 -11.59 15.81 17.76
CA GLY A 139 -12.41 17.02 17.91
C GLY A 139 -11.62 18.29 18.23
N GLU A 140 -10.29 18.28 18.11
CA GLU A 140 -9.44 19.46 18.35
C GLU A 140 -9.60 20.53 17.26
N VAL A 141 -9.88 20.10 16.03
CA VAL A 141 -10.08 20.96 14.86
C VAL A 141 -11.21 20.41 14.01
N SER A 142 -11.84 21.26 13.18
CA SER A 142 -12.79 20.75 12.18
C SER A 142 -12.06 19.97 11.08
N ALA A 143 -12.74 19.01 10.45
CA ALA A 143 -12.21 18.28 9.29
C ALA A 143 -11.77 19.23 8.15
N ARG A 144 -12.53 20.31 7.92
CA ARG A 144 -12.19 21.34 6.93
C ARG A 144 -10.88 22.04 7.27
N GLU A 145 -10.70 22.40 8.54
CA GLU A 145 -9.50 23.08 9.01
C GLU A 145 -8.28 22.16 8.95
N ALA A 146 -8.41 20.91 9.39
CA ALA A 146 -7.36 19.90 9.25
C ALA A 146 -6.89 19.79 7.80
N MET A 147 -7.80 19.62 6.84
CA MET A 147 -7.45 19.51 5.42
C MET A 147 -6.86 20.79 4.83
N ARG A 148 -7.28 21.96 5.31
CA ARG A 148 -6.68 23.25 4.92
C ARG A 148 -5.21 23.31 5.34
N VAL A 149 -4.89 22.88 6.56
CA VAL A 149 -3.52 22.86 7.08
C VAL A 149 -2.65 21.85 6.33
N VAL A 150 -3.16 20.64 6.07
CA VAL A 150 -2.46 19.63 5.24
C VAL A 150 -2.10 20.22 3.89
N LYS A 151 -3.07 20.84 3.20
CA LYS A 151 -2.84 21.46 1.89
C LYS A 151 -1.75 22.53 1.94
N GLU A 152 -1.79 23.43 2.91
CA GLU A 152 -0.83 24.52 3.02
C GLU A 152 0.59 24.01 3.33
N ASN A 153 0.71 23.07 4.25
CA ASN A 153 2.00 22.48 4.62
C ASN A 153 2.62 21.72 3.45
N THR A 154 1.84 20.86 2.77
CA THR A 154 2.33 20.12 1.61
C THR A 154 2.70 21.04 0.46
N ARG A 155 1.94 22.12 0.21
CA ARG A 155 2.30 23.10 -0.82
C ARG A 155 3.63 23.77 -0.52
N ARG A 156 3.84 24.22 0.73
CA ARG A 156 5.10 24.84 1.14
C ARG A 156 6.28 23.88 0.98
N GLU A 157 6.09 22.61 1.31
CA GLU A 157 7.12 21.57 1.14
C GLU A 157 7.44 21.31 -0.33
N ALA A 158 6.43 21.23 -1.19
CA ALA A 158 6.61 21.07 -2.63
C ALA A 158 7.41 22.24 -3.23
N GLU A 159 7.10 23.48 -2.84
CA GLU A 159 7.85 24.67 -3.28
C GLU A 159 9.30 24.67 -2.76
N ARG A 160 9.53 24.24 -1.51
CA ARG A 160 10.89 24.05 -0.98
C ARG A 160 11.67 23.06 -1.84
N PHE A 161 11.06 21.93 -2.19
CA PHE A 161 11.70 20.88 -2.99
C PHE A 161 12.03 21.37 -4.39
N LYS A 162 11.10 22.03 -5.08
CA LYS A 162 11.34 22.64 -6.41
C LYS A 162 12.54 23.58 -6.39
N ASN A 163 12.57 24.50 -5.42
CA ASN A 163 13.67 25.46 -5.27
C ASN A 163 15.02 24.79 -5.01
N GLN A 164 15.06 23.71 -4.22
CA GLN A 164 16.30 22.95 -3.94
C GLN A 164 16.82 22.20 -5.18
N MET A 165 15.90 21.71 -6.03
CA MET A 165 16.23 20.95 -7.23
C MET A 165 16.44 21.82 -8.47
N GLY A 166 16.19 23.14 -8.38
CA GLY A 166 16.26 24.05 -9.52
C GLY A 166 15.20 23.78 -10.60
N LEU A 167 14.03 23.29 -10.20
CA LEU A 167 12.88 22.97 -11.07
C LEU A 167 11.88 24.12 -11.18
#